data_AF-A0A3D0CYZ3-F1
#
_entry.id   AF-A0A3D0CYZ3-F1
#
_cell.length_a   1.000
_cell.length_b   1.000
_cell.length_c   1.000
_cell.angle_alpha   90.00
_cell.angle_beta   90.00
_cell.angle_gamma   90.00
#
_symmetry.space_group_name_H-M   'P 1'
#
loop_
_entity.id
_entity.type
_entity.pdbx_description
1 polymer ?
#
loop_
_entity_poly.entity_id
_entity_poly.type
_entity_poly.pdbx_seq_one_letter_code
_entity_poly.pdbx_strand_id
1 'polypeptide(L)' 'MRYGDICAHVNPIRGTVTIADHLFDLHLTPHEALALLHWLHQKEHELQALEGTTPQNVAFSAANRHTINQV' A
#
# COMPACT_ATOMS: atom_id res chain seq x y z
N MET A 1 6.67 -6.12 9.65
CA MET A 1 6.47 -5.12 8.59
C MET A 1 5.27 -4.29 9.00
N ARG A 2 5.36 -2.95 8.92
CA ARG A 2 4.23 -2.06 9.20
C ARG A 2 3.33 -2.00 7.98
N TYR A 3 2.10 -1.51 8.17
CA TYR A 3 1.19 -1.21 7.06
C TYR A 3 1.88 -0.25 6.08
N GLY A 4 2.04 -0.67 4.82
CA GLY A 4 2.70 0.10 3.76
C GLY A 4 4.18 -0.23 3.51
N ASP A 5 4.81 -1.10 4.31
CA ASP A 5 6.19 -1.53 4.07
C ASP A 5 6.23 -2.63 2.99
N ILE A 6 6.50 -2.27 1.73
CA ILE A 6 6.77 -3.24 0.66
C ILE A 6 8.25 -3.63 0.66
N CYS A 7 8.54 -4.92 0.82
CA CYS A 7 9.88 -5.47 0.83
C CYS A 7 10.11 -6.39 -0.37
N ALA A 8 11.22 -6.22 -1.08
CA ALA A 8 11.63 -7.11 -2.17
C ALA A 8 12.87 -7.94 -1.76
N HIS A 9 12.78 -9.25 -1.90
CA HIS A 9 13.87 -10.19 -1.63
C HIS A 9 14.20 -11.03 -2.86
N VAL A 10 15.45 -11.01 -3.29
CA VAL A 10 15.93 -11.81 -4.41
C VAL A 10 16.53 -13.11 -3.87
N ASN A 11 16.02 -14.26 -4.32
CA ASN A 11 16.61 -15.57 -4.06
C ASN A 11 17.36 -16.04 -5.32
N PRO A 12 18.69 -15.83 -5.39
CA PRO A 12 19.48 -16.16 -6.57
C PRO A 12 19.62 -17.68 -6.78
N ILE A 13 19.55 -18.48 -5.70
CA ILE A 13 19.67 -19.94 -5.79
C ILE A 13 18.46 -20.54 -6.50
N ARG A 14 17.28 -20.00 -6.23
CA ARG A 14 16.01 -20.46 -6.83
C ARG A 14 15.63 -19.68 -8.09
N GLY A 15 16.35 -18.61 -8.41
CA GLY A 15 16.02 -17.72 -9.52
C GLY A 15 14.65 -17.07 -9.36
N THR A 16 14.27 -16.70 -8.13
CA THR A 16 12.95 -16.11 -7.82
C THR A 16 13.11 -14.81 -7.04
N VAL A 17 12.16 -13.90 -7.20
CA VAL A 17 12.04 -12.69 -6.39
C VAL A 17 10.74 -12.77 -5.61
N THR A 18 10.79 -12.43 -4.32
CA THR A 18 9.60 -12.33 -3.47
C THR A 18 9.36 -10.87 -3.14
N ILE A 19 8.16 -10.38 -3.46
CA ILE A 19 7.70 -9.05 -3.02
C ILE A 19 6.64 -9.28 -1.96
N ALA A 20 6.91 -8.79 -0.75
CA ALA A 20 6.10 -9.02 0.44
C ALA A 20 5.55 -7.71 0.99
N ASP A 21 4.31 -7.76 1.44
CA ASP A 21 3.69 -6.78 2.34
C ASP A 21 3.10 -7.53 3.54
N HIS A 22 2.63 -6.83 4.57
CA HIS A 22 1.98 -7.41 5.74
C HIS A 22 0.72 -8.27 5.44
N LEU A 23 0.14 -8.16 4.22
CA LEU A 23 -1.05 -8.89 3.81
C LEU A 23 -0.79 -10.07 2.88
N PHE A 24 0.29 -10.04 2.10
CA PHE A 24 0.53 -11.04 1.06
C PHE A 24 2.01 -11.15 0.68
N ASP A 25 2.35 -12.31 0.14
CA ASP A 25 3.64 -12.58 -0.50
C ASP A 25 3.41 -12.91 -1.98
N LEU A 26 4.10 -12.19 -2.87
CA LEU A 26 4.14 -12.47 -4.30
C LEU A 26 5.46 -13.13 -4.65
N HIS A 27 5.40 -14.36 -5.18
CA HIS A 27 6.55 -15.05 -5.73
C HIS A 27 6.58 -14.88 -7.25
N LEU A 28 7.65 -14.25 -7.74
CA LEU A 28 7.79 -13.83 -9.13
C LEU A 28 9.10 -14.38 -9.71
N THR A 29 9.12 -14.57 -11.02
CA THR A 29 10.39 -14.65 -11.75
C THR A 29 11.11 -13.30 -11.73
N PRO A 30 12.44 -13.24 -11.97
CA PRO A 30 13.18 -11.98 -11.98
C PRO A 30 12.65 -10.99 -13.03
N HIS A 31 12.16 -11.51 -14.16
CA HIS A 31 11.58 -10.69 -15.23
C HIS A 31 10.25 -10.07 -14.80
N GLU A 32 9.35 -10.86 -14.21
CA GLU A 32 8.06 -10.37 -13.71
C GLU A 32 8.25 -9.36 -12.58
N ALA A 33 9.20 -9.61 -11.68
CA ALA A 33 9.52 -8.66 -10.62
C ALA A 33 10.04 -7.33 -11.16
N LEU A 34 10.91 -7.36 -12.18
CA LEU A 34 11.39 -6.14 -12.83
C LEU A 34 10.25 -5.36 -13.49
N ALA A 35 9.36 -6.06 -14.21
CA ALA A 35 8.20 -5.44 -14.85
C ALA A 35 7.25 -4.81 -13.83
N LEU A 36 6.99 -5.49 -12.71
CA LEU A 36 6.15 -4.99 -11.63
C LEU A 36 6.76 -3.77 -10.94
N LEU A 37 8.05 -3.81 -10.61
CA LEU A 37 8.75 -2.66 -10.01
C LEU A 37 8.75 -1.45 -10.95
N HIS A 38 8.94 -1.68 -12.25
CA HIS A 38 8.88 -0.61 -13.25
C HIS A 38 7.47 0.00 -13.36
N TRP A 39 6.42 -0.84 -13.36
CA TRP A 39 5.04 -0.36 -13.35
C TRP A 39 4.71 0.44 -12.09
N LEU A 40 5.12 -0.06 -10.91
CA LEU A 40 4.93 0.64 -9.63
C LEU A 40 5.59 2.03 -9.65
N HIS A 41 6.81 2.12 -10.17
CA HIS A 41 7.50 3.40 -10.30
C HIS A 41 6.77 4.38 -11.22
N GLN A 42 6.29 3.90 -12.38
CA GLN A 42 5.50 4.74 -13.29
C GLN A 42 4.18 5.22 -12.68
N LYS A 43 3.63 4.47 -11.73
CA LYS A 43 2.35 4.73 -11.08
C LYS A 43 2.47 5.35 -9.69
N GLU A 44 3.68 5.65 -9.23
CA GLU A 44 3.96 6.14 -7.88
C GLU A 44 3.12 7.38 -7.52
N HIS A 45 3.04 8.37 -8.41
CA HIS A 45 2.22 9.57 -8.18
C HIS A 45 0.71 9.30 -8.10
N GLU A 46 0.19 8.39 -8.93
CA GLU A 46 -1.23 7.99 -8.90
C GLU A 46 -1.55 7.19 -7.62
N LEU A 47 -0.63 6.31 -7.21
CA LEU A 47 -0.75 5.51 -6.01
C LEU A 47 -0.66 6.38 -4.74
N GLN A 48 0.24 7.35 -4.69
CA GLN A 48 0.32 8.33 -3.60
C GLN A 48 -0.96 9.17 -3.48
N ALA A 49 -1.56 9.55 -4.61
CA ALA A 49 -2.84 10.25 -4.60
C ALA A 49 -3.97 9.36 -4.05
N LEU A 50 -3.98 8.07 -4.38
CA LEU A 50 -4.95 7.11 -3.85
C LEU A 50 -4.76 6.87 -2.35
N GLU A 51 -3.53 6.75 -1.86
CA GLU A 51 -3.21 6.65 -0.44
C GLU A 51 -3.65 7.90 0.34
N GLY A 52 -3.39 9.10 -0.19
CA GLY A 52 -3.86 10.36 0.38
C GLY A 52 -5.38 10.53 0.38
N THR A 53 -6.10 9.74 -0.42
CA THR A 53 -7.57 9.70 -0.46
C THR A 53 -8.18 8.53 0.33
N THR A 54 -7.35 7.69 0.98
CA THR A 54 -7.92 6.68 1.87
C THR A 54 -8.69 7.36 3.00
N PRO A 55 -9.97 6.98 3.24
CA PRO A 55 -10.80 7.60 4.25
C PRO A 55 -10.42 7.07 5.65
N GLN A 56 -9.15 7.18 6.05
CA GLN A 56 -8.73 6.94 7.43
C GLN A 56 -8.81 8.19 8.30
N ASN A 57 -9.22 9.35 7.76
CA ASN A 57 -9.30 10.60 8.52
C ASN A 57 -10.70 11.27 8.56
N VAL A 58 -11.77 10.53 8.25
CA VAL A 58 -13.15 11.07 8.31
C VAL A 58 -14.04 10.38 9.36
N ALA A 59 -13.49 9.48 10.17
CA ALA A 59 -14.28 8.67 11.13
C ALA A 59 -14.12 9.06 12.62
N PHE A 60 -13.62 10.25 12.96
CA PHE A 60 -13.61 10.75 14.35
C PHE A 60 -14.00 12.24 14.52
N SER A 61 -14.55 12.90 13.49
CA SER A 61 -15.01 14.30 13.62
C SER A 61 -16.45 14.52 13.14
N ALA A 62 -17.30 13.50 13.25
CA ALA A 62 -18.75 13.64 13.03
C ALA A 62 -19.60 13.31 14.28
N ALA A 63 -18.98 12.81 15.36
CA ALA A 63 -19.69 12.37 16.56
C ALA A 63 -19.78 13.44 17.68
N ASN A 64 -19.35 14.70 17.46
CA ASN A 64 -19.34 15.69 18.55
C ASN A 64 -19.64 17.15 18.17
N ARG A 65 -20.59 17.39 17.24
CA ARG A 65 -21.24 18.72 17.08
C ARG A 65 -22.75 18.64 16.79
N HIS A 66 -23.40 17.54 17.15
CA HIS A 66 -24.88 17.44 17.14
C HIS A 66 -25.43 17.20 18.55
N THR A 67 -24.81 17.83 19.55
CA THR A 67 -25.44 18.02 20.86
C THR A 67 -25.88 19.48 20.94
N ILE A 68 -27.05 19.75 20.33
CA ILE A 68 -28.15 20.46 20.98
C ILE A 68 -27.93 21.99 21.17
N ASN A 69 -28.26 22.79 20.15
CA ASN A 69 -29.40 23.71 20.23
C ASN A 69 -30.65 23.05 20.86
N GLN A 70 -30.85 23.25 22.16
CA GLN A 70 -32.17 23.23 22.79
C GLN A 70 -32.26 24.46 23.70
N VAL A 71 -33.18 25.35 23.31
CA VAL A 71 -33.97 26.33 24.07
C VAL A 71 -33.26 27.22 25.09
#